data_AF-A0ABD3MRT1-F1
#
_entry.id   AF-A0ABD3MRT1-F1
#
_cell.length_a   1.000
_cell.length_b   1.000
_cell.length_c   1.000
_cell.angle_alpha   90.00
_cell.angle_beta   90.00
_cell.angle_gamma   90.00
#
_symmetry.space_group_name_H-M   'P 1'
#
loop_
_entity.id
_entity.type
_entity.pdbx_description
1 polymer ?
#
loop_
_entity_poly.entity_id
_entity_poly.type
_entity_poly.pdbx_seq_one_letter_code
_entity_poly.pdbx_strand_id
1 'polypeptide(L)' 'MAPQTILLLCVICKGVLDLEGRRPIFRLTDPVICSKGKRVRYGKTDIGMSGIRQFCRFHRCSKVCKGLNLPVMRAC' A
#
# COMPACT_ATOMS: atom_id res chain seq x y z
N MET A 1 0.03 25.00 4.56
CA MET A 1 -0.40 23.69 5.12
C MET A 1 -0.82 22.81 3.95
N ALA A 2 0.09 21.97 3.43
CA ALA A 2 -0.24 21.11 2.29
C ALA A 2 -1.28 20.06 2.73
N PRO A 3 -2.36 19.83 1.99
CA PRO A 3 -3.31 18.79 2.32
C PRO A 3 -2.54 17.47 2.22
N GLN A 4 -2.37 16.77 3.33
CA GLN A 4 -1.70 15.47 3.32
C GLN A 4 -2.59 14.49 2.56
N THR A 5 -2.31 14.33 1.27
CA THR A 5 -2.92 13.32 0.42
C THR A 5 -2.41 11.97 0.91
N ILE A 6 -3.16 11.33 1.81
CA ILE A 6 -2.87 9.96 2.24
C ILE A 6 -3.14 9.05 1.04
N LEU A 7 -2.06 8.55 0.45
CA LEU A 7 -2.06 7.54 -0.60
C LEU A 7 -1.67 6.21 0.06
N LEU A 8 -2.57 5.23 -0.01
CA LEU A 8 -2.22 3.86 0.34
C LEU A 8 -2.07 3.10 -0.97
N LEU A 9 -0.84 2.70 -1.29
CA LEU A 9 -0.62 1.68 -2.30
C LEU A 9 -1.08 0.35 -1.71
N CYS A 10 -2.28 -0.11 -2.09
CA CYS A 10 -2.83 -1.35 -1.60
C CYS A 10 -2.32 -2.47 -2.50
N VAL A 11 -1.30 -3.17 -2.01
CA VAL A 11 -0.48 -4.06 -2.82
C VAL A 11 -1.15 -5.43 -2.95
N ILE A 12 -2.12 -5.58 -3.86
CA ILE A 12 -2.36 -6.89 -4.50
C ILE A 12 -1.30 -7.01 -5.59
N CYS A 13 -0.08 -7.36 -5.19
CA CYS A 13 1.01 -7.50 -6.15
C CYS A 13 0.91 -8.82 -6.88
N LYS A 14 0.60 -8.75 -8.17
CA LYS A 14 1.13 -9.74 -9.11
C LYS A 14 2.58 -9.36 -9.39
N GLY A 15 3.46 -10.34 -9.44
CA GLY A 15 4.87 -10.09 -9.63
C GLY A 15 5.70 -11.35 -9.66
N VAL A 16 6.99 -11.18 -9.91
CA VAL A 16 7.99 -12.24 -9.96
C VAL A 16 9.08 -11.93 -8.94
N LEU A 17 9.47 -12.95 -8.19
CA LEU A 17 10.67 -12.93 -7.35
C LEU A 17 11.85 -13.42 -8.19
N ASP A 18 12.75 -12.51 -8.50
CA ASP A 18 13.99 -12.77 -9.22
C ASP A 18 15.12 -13.00 -8.20
N LEU A 19 15.69 -14.21 -8.23
CA LEU A 19 16.75 -14.65 -7.32
C LEU A 19 18.11 -14.83 -8.01
N GLU A 20 18.19 -14.56 -9.32
CA GLU A 20 19.39 -14.87 -10.11
C GLU A 20 20.54 -13.87 -9.85
N GLY A 21 20.22 -12.69 -9.31
CA GLY A 21 21.20 -11.65 -8.97
C GLY A 21 21.84 -11.78 -7.57
N ARG A 22 22.83 -10.93 -7.28
CA ARG A 22 23.47 -10.84 -5.94
C ARG A 22 22.49 -10.50 -4.81
N ARG A 23 21.33 -9.92 -5.12
CA ARG A 23 20.27 -9.59 -4.16
C ARG A 23 18.93 -10.00 -4.76
N PRO A 24 18.01 -10.57 -3.96
CA PRO A 24 16.66 -10.88 -4.43
C PRO A 24 15.91 -9.61 -4.82
N ILE A 25 15.25 -9.63 -5.97
CA ILE A 25 14.48 -8.50 -6.51
C ILE A 25 13.02 -8.93 -6.71
N PHE A 26 12.10 -8.16 -6.15
CA PHE A 26 10.67 -8.30 -6.46
C PHE A 26 10.30 -7.37 -7.61
N ARG A 27 9.93 -7.94 -8.76
CA ARG A 27 9.40 -7.20 -9.91
C ARG A 27 7.88 -7.24 -9.85
N LEU A 28 7.27 -6.09 -9.63
CA LEU A 28 5.84 -5.95 -9.36
C LEU A 28 5.13 -5.33 -10.57
N THR A 29 3.90 -5.77 -10.84
CA THR A 29 3.05 -5.24 -11.92
C THR A 29 1.63 -4.98 -11.43
N ASP A 30 0.90 -4.13 -12.17
CA ASP A 30 -0.52 -3.82 -11.98
C ASP A 30 -0.88 -3.36 -10.54
N PRO A 31 -0.23 -2.30 -10.02
CA PRO A 31 -0.51 -1.84 -8.68
C PRO A 31 -1.94 -1.32 -8.54
N VAL A 32 -2.54 -1.57 -7.37
CA VAL A 32 -3.79 -0.93 -6.97
C VAL A 32 -3.48 0.21 -6.00
N ILE A 33 -3.95 1.41 -6.34
CA ILE A 33 -3.78 2.61 -5.50
C ILE A 33 -5.13 2.94 -4.88
N CYS A 34 -5.18 3.07 -3.56
CA CYS A 34 -6.34 3.56 -2.82
C CYS A 34 -6.02 4.96 -2.28
N SER A 35 -6.83 5.96 -2.65
CA SER A 35 -6.57 7.35 -2.30
C SER A 35 -7.62 7.95 -1.35
N LYS A 36 -7.19 8.81 -0.41
CA LYS A 36 -8.12 9.53 0.47
C LYS A 36 -8.88 10.67 -0.23
N GLY A 37 -8.46 11.06 -1.43
CA GLY A 37 -8.97 12.23 -2.15
C GLY A 37 -10.28 11.97 -2.89
N LYS A 38 -11.24 12.90 -2.81
CA LYS A 38 -12.48 12.86 -3.63
C LYS A 38 -12.25 13.28 -5.09
N ARG A 39 -11.13 13.95 -5.40
CA ARG A 39 -10.88 14.62 -6.69
C ARG A 39 -9.97 13.85 -7.64
N VAL A 40 -9.20 12.88 -7.15
CA VAL A 40 -8.25 12.11 -7.96
C VAL A 40 -8.51 10.64 -7.70
N ARG A 41 -8.82 9.88 -8.75
CA ARG A 41 -8.92 8.41 -8.72
C ARG A 41 -7.82 7.82 -9.58
N TYR A 42 -7.07 6.88 -9.03
CA TYR A 42 -5.94 6.24 -9.71
C TYR A 42 -6.37 5.01 -10.54
N GLY A 43 -7.49 5.14 -11.26
CA GLY A 43 -8.08 4.06 -12.07
C GLY A 43 -9.32 3.43 -11.42
N LYS A 44 -9.86 2.40 -12.08
CA LYS A 44 -11.13 1.75 -11.68
C LYS A 44 -11.03 0.97 -10.37
N THR A 45 -9.81 0.58 -9.98
CA THR A 45 -9.52 -0.20 -8.76
C THR A 45 -9.29 0.69 -7.53
N ASP A 46 -9.28 2.02 -7.69
CA ASP A 46 -9.22 2.96 -6.56
C ASP A 46 -10.58 3.05 -5.85
N ILE A 47 -10.74 2.24 -4.82
CA ILE A 47 -11.91 2.22 -3.92
C ILE A 47 -11.76 3.19 -2.73
N GLY A 48 -10.76 4.06 -2.78
CA GLY A 48 -10.51 5.14 -1.84
C GLY A 48 -10.39 4.70 -0.38
N MET A 49 -11.00 5.48 0.53
CA MET A 49 -10.95 5.22 1.97
C MET A 49 -11.53 3.86 2.39
N SER A 50 -12.40 3.25 1.58
CA SER A 50 -12.91 1.90 1.87
C SER A 50 -11.78 0.88 1.79
N GLY A 51 -10.97 0.92 0.73
CA GLY A 51 -9.80 0.05 0.57
C GLY A 51 -8.73 0.31 1.63
N ILE A 52 -8.52 1.58 1.98
CA ILE A 52 -7.59 1.94 3.06
C ILE A 52 -8.01 1.31 4.39
N ARG A 53 -9.28 1.44 4.77
CA ARG A 53 -9.80 0.82 6.00
C ARG A 53 -9.71 -0.69 5.96
N GLN A 54 -10.03 -1.30 4.82
CA GLN A 54 -9.94 -2.74 4.64
C GLN A 54 -8.50 -3.23 4.82
N PHE A 55 -7.51 -2.54 4.23
CA PHE A 55 -6.10 -2.85 4.44
C PHE A 55 -5.71 -2.76 5.92
N CYS A 56 -6.02 -1.64 6.59
CA CYS A 56 -5.68 -1.45 8.00
C CYS A 56 -6.31 -2.52 8.92
N ARG A 57 -7.50 -3.01 8.58
CA ARG A 57 -8.18 -4.06 9.34
C ARG A 57 -7.46 -5.41 9.30
N PHE A 58 -6.85 -5.75 8.16
CA PHE A 58 -6.20 -7.05 7.96
C PHE A 58 -4.67 -7.00 8.06
N HIS A 59 -4.07 -5.82 7.97
CA HIS A 59 -2.63 -5.64 8.07
C HIS A 59 -2.12 -5.99 9.47
N ARG A 60 -1.08 -6.84 9.53
CA ARG A 60 -0.32 -7.11 10.75
C ARG A 60 1.09 -6.60 10.54
N CYS A 61 1.53 -5.65 11.36
CA CYS A 61 2.86 -5.06 11.24
C CYS A 61 3.95 -6.15 11.32
N SER A 62 4.73 -6.28 10.24
CA SER A 62 5.85 -7.20 10.16
C SER A 62 7.10 -6.63 10.84
N LYS A 63 8.17 -7.44 10.92
CA LYS A 63 9.49 -6.97 11.37
C LYS A 63 9.96 -5.75 10.57
N VAL A 64 9.63 -5.68 9.28
CA VAL A 64 9.96 -4.55 8.41
C VAL A 64 9.21 -3.29 8.85
N CYS A 65 7.89 -3.37 9.10
CA CYS A 65 7.11 -2.22 9.56
C CYS A 65 7.63 -1.67 10.90
N LYS A 66 8.02 -2.58 11.81
CA LYS A 66 8.62 -2.21 13.11
C LYS A 66 10.00 -1.57 12.94
N GLY A 67 10.85 -2.14 12.08
CA GLY A 67 12.18 -1.59 11.79
C GLY A 67 12.15 -0.20 11.14
N LEU A 68 11.05 0.12 10.43
CA LEU A 68 10.80 1.44 9.85
C LEU A 68 10.13 2.43 10.82
N ASN A 69 9.88 2.04 12.08
CA ASN A 69 9.20 2.87 13.09
C ASN A 69 7.87 3.48 12.60
N LEU A 70 7.10 2.72 11.82
CA LEU A 70 5.81 3.20 11.31
C LEU A 70 4.76 3.24 12.44
N PRO A 71 3.87 4.24 12.46
CA PRO A 71 2.77 4.28 13.40
C PRO A 71 1.82 3.10 13.16
N VAL A 72 1.34 2.48 14.23
CA VAL A 72 0.35 1.41 14.13
C VAL A 72 -0.94 1.99 13.56
N MET A 73 -1.30 1.58 12.34
CA MET A 73 -2.55 2.00 11.73
C MET A 73 -3.71 1.30 12.44
N ARG A 74 -4.47 2.05 13.25
CA ARG A 74 -5.72 1.58 13.83
C ARG A 74 -6.84 1.76 12.80
N ALA A 75 -7.69 0.75 12.63
CA ALA A 75 -8.90 0.91 11.85
C ALA A 75 -9.80 1.95 12.55
N CYS A 76 -10.06 3.07 11.89
CA CYS A 76 -11.12 4.01 12.26
C CYS A 76 -12.49 3.41 11.95
#